data_AF-A0AAV0IRD5-F1
#
_entry.id   AF-A0AAV0IRD5-F1
#
_cell.length_a   1.000
_cell.length_b   1.000
_cell.length_c   1.000
_cell.angle_alpha   90.00
_cell.angle_beta   90.00
_cell.angle_gamma   90.00
#
_symmetry.space_group_name_H-M   'P 1'
#
loop_
_entity.id
_entity.type
_entity.pdbx_description
1 polymer ?
#
loop_
_entity_poly.entity_id
_entity_poly.type
_entity_poly.pdbx_seq_one_letter_code
_entity_poly.pdbx_strand_id
1 'polypeptide(L)'
;MHFHDCFVTGCDGSVLLDDTPSFRGEKTAGPNDNSLRGFEVIDAVKSQVESLCPGVVSCADILAVAARDSVVALGGPTWAVQLGRKDSTTADYAAANTDLPSPFMDLPALISSFSDKGFTSKQMVALSGAHTIGHATCRVFRDRIHDNIDASFADSLKSGCPPLAGSNDTSLSPLDAASPAFFDNAYFTNLIANQGLLHSDQQLFGGASTDAHVVDYAKRPRAFLADFAAAMVKMGSLGVITGTDGEVRANCRKING
;
A
#
# COMPACT_ATOMS: atom_id res chain seq x y z
N MET A 1 1.31 3.63 -2.98
CA MET A 1 2.08 4.89 -2.79
C MET A 1 1.86 5.50 -1.42
N HIS A 2 0.65 5.96 -1.04
CA HIS A 2 0.43 6.58 0.28
C HIS A 2 0.80 5.68 1.48
N PHE A 3 0.54 4.37 1.40
CA PHE A 3 1.05 3.40 2.40
C PHE A 3 2.58 3.43 2.53
N HIS A 4 3.30 3.46 1.40
CA HIS A 4 4.77 3.45 1.38
C HIS A 4 5.34 4.76 1.92
N ASP A 5 4.70 5.89 1.61
CA ASP A 5 5.00 7.19 2.20
C ASP A 5 4.89 7.12 3.72
N CYS A 6 3.69 6.81 4.24
CA CYS A 6 3.43 6.83 5.68
C CYS A 6 4.25 5.85 6.51
N PHE A 7 4.68 4.72 5.94
CA PHE A 7 5.45 3.72 6.65
C PHE A 7 6.94 4.07 6.73
N VAL A 8 7.45 4.98 5.89
CA VAL A 8 8.86 5.40 5.87
C VAL A 8 8.94 6.84 6.35
N THR A 9 9.54 7.07 7.52
CA THR A 9 9.65 8.39 8.20
C THR A 9 8.36 9.17 8.48
N GLY A 10 7.20 8.75 7.96
CA GLY A 10 5.90 9.39 8.17
C GLY A 10 5.27 9.82 6.85
N CYS A 11 4.02 10.30 6.88
CA CYS A 11 3.34 10.78 5.68
C CYS A 11 3.83 12.19 5.31
N ASP A 12 4.99 12.28 4.68
CA ASP A 12 5.69 13.54 4.42
C ASP A 12 6.03 13.75 2.94
N GLY A 13 5.58 12.86 2.06
CA GLY A 13 5.85 12.90 0.63
C GLY A 13 7.31 12.60 0.27
N SER A 14 8.12 12.06 1.17
CA SER A 14 9.51 11.63 0.94
C SER A 14 9.63 10.66 -0.23
N VAL A 15 8.69 9.72 -0.33
CA VAL A 15 8.61 8.71 -1.41
C VAL A 15 8.54 9.32 -2.82
N LEU A 16 8.17 10.59 -2.94
CA LEU A 16 8.03 11.29 -4.21
C LEU A 16 9.34 11.90 -4.73
N LEU A 17 10.37 12.05 -3.88
CA LEU A 17 11.65 12.65 -4.26
C LEU A 17 12.42 11.74 -5.23
N ASP A 18 12.92 12.32 -6.32
CA ASP A 18 13.78 11.64 -7.29
C ASP A 18 15.24 11.65 -6.83
N ASP A 19 15.99 10.62 -7.23
CA ASP A 19 17.45 10.56 -7.03
C ASP A 19 18.14 11.70 -7.79
N THR A 20 19.19 12.28 -7.18
CA THR A 20 20.11 13.23 -7.82
C THR A 20 21.57 12.82 -7.53
N PRO A 21 22.58 13.43 -8.16
CA PRO A 21 23.99 13.09 -7.88
C PRO A 21 24.40 13.20 -6.40
N SER A 22 23.69 14.01 -5.60
CA SER A 22 23.97 14.26 -4.18
C SER A 22 22.82 13.89 -3.24
N PHE A 23 21.75 13.26 -3.76
CA PHE A 23 20.56 12.92 -2.98
C PHE A 23 20.03 11.55 -3.42
N ARG A 24 19.73 10.68 -2.45
CA ARG A 24 19.11 9.38 -2.73
C ARG A 24 17.69 9.38 -2.17
N GLY A 25 16.72 9.26 -3.07
CA GLY A 25 15.32 9.07 -2.75
C GLY A 25 15.00 7.61 -2.41
N GLU A 26 13.71 7.34 -2.24
CA GLU A 26 13.21 6.00 -1.88
C GLU A 26 12.79 5.17 -3.08
N LYS A 27 12.64 5.78 -4.27
CA LYS A 27 12.05 5.12 -5.44
C LYS A 27 12.84 3.89 -5.90
N THR A 28 14.15 3.87 -5.67
CA THR A 28 15.02 2.76 -6.02
C THR A 28 15.15 1.70 -4.90
N ALA A 29 14.45 1.86 -3.78
CA ALA A 29 14.42 0.85 -2.71
C ALA A 29 13.69 -0.41 -3.16
N GLY A 30 14.07 -1.58 -2.63
CA GLY A 30 13.58 -2.89 -3.09
C GLY A 30 12.05 -3.02 -3.18
N PRO A 31 11.27 -2.55 -2.20
CA PRO A 31 9.80 -2.58 -2.26
C PRO A 31 9.17 -1.58 -3.25
N ASN A 32 9.93 -0.55 -3.65
CA ASN A 32 9.46 0.56 -4.48
C ASN A 32 9.84 0.39 -5.96
N ASP A 33 11.06 -0.05 -6.22
CA ASP A 33 11.64 -0.13 -7.55
C ASP A 33 10.90 -1.14 -8.42
N ASN A 34 10.55 -0.72 -9.64
CA ASN A 34 9.74 -1.51 -10.57
C ASN A 34 8.41 -2.03 -9.96
N SER A 35 7.86 -1.33 -8.97
CA SER A 35 6.64 -1.69 -8.25
C SER A 35 5.71 -0.49 -8.08
N LEU A 36 6.15 0.58 -7.38
CA LEU A 36 5.39 1.82 -7.24
C LEU A 36 5.14 2.48 -8.60
N ARG A 37 3.95 3.06 -8.75
CA ARG A 37 3.47 3.69 -9.98
C ARG A 37 2.45 4.78 -9.66
N GLY A 38 2.15 5.65 -10.63
CA GLY A 38 1.22 6.76 -10.47
C GLY A 38 1.88 8.08 -10.08
N PHE A 39 3.20 8.18 -10.13
CA PHE A 39 3.93 9.42 -9.84
C PHE A 39 3.51 10.56 -10.79
N GLU A 40 3.29 10.23 -12.06
CA GLU A 40 2.79 11.11 -13.11
C GLU A 40 1.38 11.65 -12.83
N VAL A 41 0.54 10.86 -12.14
CA VAL A 41 -0.79 11.32 -11.70
C VAL A 41 -0.64 12.36 -10.60
N ILE A 42 0.28 12.13 -9.65
CA ILE A 42 0.59 13.10 -8.60
C ILE A 42 1.17 14.39 -9.19
N ASP A 43 2.05 14.31 -10.17
CA ASP A 43 2.58 15.47 -10.89
C ASP A 43 1.45 16.27 -11.57
N ALA A 44 0.52 15.59 -12.23
CA ALA A 44 -0.60 16.22 -12.92
C ALA A 44 -1.58 16.91 -11.95
N VAL A 45 -1.85 16.28 -10.79
CA VAL A 45 -2.65 16.90 -9.72
C VAL A 45 -1.91 18.11 -9.16
N LYS A 46 -0.62 17.97 -8.84
CA LYS A 46 0.19 19.05 -8.28
C LYS A 46 0.24 20.25 -9.22
N SER A 47 0.47 20.03 -10.51
CA SER A 47 0.49 21.09 -11.52
C SER A 47 -0.82 21.89 -11.56
N GLN A 48 -1.97 21.19 -11.53
CA GLN A 48 -3.28 21.85 -11.50
C GLN A 48 -3.51 22.62 -10.20
N VAL A 49 -3.19 22.03 -9.05
CA VAL A 49 -3.38 22.68 -7.76
C VAL A 49 -2.46 23.90 -7.60
N GLU A 50 -1.21 23.83 -8.05
CA GLU A 50 -0.31 24.99 -8.07
C GLU A 50 -0.82 26.11 -8.98
N SER A 51 -1.52 25.80 -10.08
CA SER A 51 -2.13 26.84 -10.93
C SER A 51 -3.32 27.55 -10.26
N LEU A 52 -3.98 26.89 -9.31
CA LEU A 52 -5.16 27.40 -8.61
C LEU A 52 -4.78 28.12 -7.31
N CYS A 53 -3.88 27.55 -6.53
CA CYS A 53 -3.43 28.07 -5.25
C CYS A 53 -1.92 27.81 -5.06
N PRO A 54 -1.06 28.63 -5.70
CA PRO A 54 0.40 28.46 -5.67
C PRO A 54 0.95 28.36 -4.25
N GLY A 55 1.77 27.34 -3.98
CA GLY A 55 2.47 27.15 -2.70
C GLY A 55 1.57 26.83 -1.50
N VAL A 56 0.32 26.42 -1.71
CA VAL A 56 -0.63 26.15 -0.62
C VAL A 56 -0.70 24.67 -0.25
N VAL A 57 -0.82 23.77 -1.24
CA VAL A 57 -1.11 22.36 -0.99
C VAL A 57 0.15 21.51 -1.10
N SER A 58 0.52 20.81 -0.03
CA SER A 58 1.69 19.91 -0.02
C SER A 58 1.47 18.66 -0.86
N CYS A 59 2.57 18.05 -1.32
CA CYS A 59 2.51 16.78 -2.02
C CYS A 59 2.08 15.64 -1.09
N ALA A 60 2.46 15.70 0.18
CA ALA A 60 1.97 14.77 1.22
C ALA A 60 0.42 14.79 1.34
N ASP A 61 -0.21 15.97 1.33
CA ASP A 61 -1.68 16.07 1.35
C ASP A 61 -2.30 15.59 0.04
N ILE A 62 -1.67 15.84 -1.11
CA ILE A 62 -2.12 15.29 -2.40
C ILE A 62 -2.14 13.75 -2.36
N LEU A 63 -1.11 13.10 -1.81
CA LEU A 63 -1.08 11.64 -1.67
C LEU A 63 -2.22 11.12 -0.80
N ALA A 64 -2.47 11.77 0.35
CA ALA A 64 -3.52 11.36 1.26
C ALA A 64 -4.92 11.49 0.62
N VAL A 65 -5.19 12.60 -0.09
CA VAL A 65 -6.45 12.81 -0.81
C VAL A 65 -6.59 11.84 -1.99
N ALA A 66 -5.55 11.69 -2.80
CA ALA A 66 -5.56 10.77 -3.95
C ALA A 66 -5.80 9.32 -3.52
N ALA A 67 -5.25 8.89 -2.39
CA ALA A 67 -5.50 7.56 -1.84
C ALA A 67 -6.99 7.38 -1.48
N ARG A 68 -7.62 8.36 -0.82
CA ARG A 68 -9.05 8.33 -0.50
C ARG A 68 -9.90 8.31 -1.76
N ASP A 69 -9.63 9.20 -2.70
CA ASP A 69 -10.39 9.34 -3.93
C ASP A 69 -10.28 8.09 -4.82
N SER A 70 -9.11 7.44 -4.84
CA SER A 70 -8.92 6.18 -5.56
C SER A 70 -9.79 5.05 -5.00
N VAL A 71 -9.88 4.94 -3.67
CA VAL A 71 -10.73 3.94 -3.02
C VAL A 71 -12.22 4.20 -3.31
N VAL A 72 -12.66 5.45 -3.21
CA VAL A 72 -14.04 5.83 -3.53
C VAL A 72 -14.39 5.57 -5.00
N ALA A 73 -13.48 5.90 -5.92
CA ALA A 73 -13.68 5.69 -7.35
C ALA A 73 -13.87 4.21 -7.72
N LEU A 74 -13.34 3.30 -6.90
CA LEU A 74 -13.46 1.84 -7.06
C LEU A 74 -14.58 1.23 -6.20
N GLY A 75 -15.47 2.05 -5.63
CA GLY A 75 -16.65 1.60 -4.89
C GLY A 75 -16.44 1.40 -3.38
N GLY A 76 -15.27 1.75 -2.86
CA GLY A 76 -14.93 1.63 -1.44
C GLY A 76 -15.52 2.74 -0.56
N PRO A 77 -15.15 2.78 0.73
CA PRO A 77 -15.65 3.80 1.64
C PRO A 77 -15.00 5.15 1.36
N THR A 78 -15.69 6.20 1.79
CA THR A 78 -15.08 7.53 1.94
C THR A 78 -14.69 7.75 3.41
N TRP A 79 -13.74 8.65 3.63
CA TRP A 79 -13.41 9.18 4.95
C TRP A 79 -12.98 10.65 4.85
N ALA A 80 -13.04 11.35 5.98
CA ALA A 80 -12.49 12.69 6.10
C ALA A 80 -10.97 12.60 6.18
N VAL A 81 -10.30 13.03 5.11
CA VAL A 81 -8.83 13.13 5.08
C VAL A 81 -8.43 14.34 5.93
N GLN A 82 -7.61 14.10 6.95
CA GLN A 82 -6.94 15.18 7.69
C GLN A 82 -5.90 15.81 6.77
N LEU A 83 -5.82 17.14 6.74
CA LEU A 83 -4.91 17.92 5.88
C LEU A 83 -4.00 18.80 6.74
N GLY A 84 -3.04 19.47 6.10
CA GLY A 84 -2.07 20.36 6.72
C GLY A 84 -0.68 19.75 6.88
N ARG A 85 -0.40 18.62 6.21
CA ARG A 85 0.94 18.03 6.18
C ARG A 85 1.89 18.95 5.43
N LYS A 86 3.15 18.95 5.84
CA LYS A 86 4.27 19.55 5.09
C LYS A 86 5.08 18.46 4.41
N ASP A 87 5.75 18.87 3.35
CA ASP A 87 6.65 18.02 2.58
C ASP A 87 8.02 17.95 3.25
N SER A 88 8.62 16.77 3.29
CA SER A 88 9.98 16.57 3.76
C SER A 88 11.01 17.05 2.72
N THR A 89 12.18 17.43 3.24
CA THR A 89 13.38 17.77 2.44
C THR A 89 14.39 16.62 2.40
N THR A 90 14.01 15.46 2.91
CA THR A 90 14.82 14.24 3.02
C THR A 90 14.01 13.04 2.58
N ALA A 91 14.69 11.96 2.23
CA ALA A 91 14.08 10.65 1.99
C ALA A 91 14.96 9.60 2.66
N ASP A 92 14.39 8.46 3.03
CA ASP A 92 15.12 7.39 3.72
C ASP A 92 15.07 6.07 2.95
N TYR A 93 16.01 5.94 2.00
CA TYR A 93 16.20 4.71 1.23
C TYR A 93 16.42 3.48 2.12
N ALA A 94 17.14 3.62 3.24
CA ALA A 94 17.44 2.49 4.10
C ALA A 94 16.19 2.05 4.85
N ALA A 95 15.46 2.98 5.45
CA ALA A 95 14.18 2.71 6.11
C ALA A 95 13.14 2.15 5.12
N ALA A 96 13.10 2.59 3.87
CA ALA A 96 12.23 1.98 2.85
C ALA A 96 12.54 0.48 2.61
N ASN A 97 13.76 0.01 2.85
CA ASN A 97 14.09 -1.42 2.75
C ASN A 97 13.84 -2.21 4.04
N THR A 98 13.68 -1.54 5.19
CA THR A 98 13.51 -2.21 6.49
C THR A 98 12.09 -2.10 7.04
N ASP A 99 11.43 -0.97 6.83
CA ASP A 99 10.16 -0.63 7.48
C ASP A 99 8.95 -1.08 6.67
N LEU A 100 9.11 -1.27 5.36
CA LEU A 100 8.05 -1.75 4.48
C LEU A 100 7.92 -3.28 4.62
N PRO A 101 6.72 -3.80 4.97
CA PRO A 101 6.50 -5.23 5.09
C PRO A 101 6.77 -5.98 3.77
N SER A 102 7.42 -7.14 3.88
CA SER A 102 7.68 -8.01 2.74
C SER A 102 6.50 -8.96 2.50
N PRO A 103 6.17 -9.28 1.24
CA PRO A 103 5.11 -10.25 0.90
C PRO A 103 5.42 -11.67 1.39
N PHE A 104 6.66 -11.94 1.82
CA PHE A 104 7.14 -13.23 2.31
C PHE A 104 7.12 -13.34 3.86
N MET A 105 6.65 -12.31 4.57
CA MET A 105 6.59 -12.32 6.03
C MET A 105 5.51 -13.27 6.56
N ASP A 106 5.83 -13.96 7.65
CA ASP A 106 4.86 -14.70 8.45
C ASP A 106 4.01 -13.76 9.32
N LEU A 107 2.95 -14.31 9.94
CA LEU A 107 2.04 -13.51 10.74
C LEU A 107 2.71 -12.75 11.91
N PRO A 108 3.59 -13.36 12.73
CA PRO A 108 4.31 -12.62 13.77
C PRO A 108 5.12 -11.43 13.24
N ALA A 109 5.83 -11.60 12.12
CA ALA A 109 6.59 -10.52 11.51
C ALA A 109 5.69 -9.39 10.98
N LEU A 110 4.56 -9.73 10.36
CA LEU A 110 3.56 -8.74 9.92
C LEU A 110 2.99 -7.95 11.11
N ILE A 111 2.61 -8.64 12.19
CA ILE A 111 2.11 -8.00 13.41
C ILE A 111 3.17 -7.07 14.00
N SER A 112 4.43 -7.50 14.07
CA SER A 112 5.53 -6.68 14.58
C SER A 112 5.70 -5.41 13.75
N SER A 113 5.80 -5.55 12.42
CA SER A 113 6.00 -4.42 11.50
C SER A 113 4.89 -3.37 11.62
N PHE A 114 3.63 -3.79 11.72
CA PHE A 114 2.51 -2.87 11.93
C PHE A 114 2.46 -2.31 13.35
N SER A 115 2.85 -3.09 14.36
CA SER A 115 2.95 -2.63 15.75
C SER A 115 4.04 -1.57 15.94
N ASP A 116 5.14 -1.64 15.19
CA ASP A 116 6.20 -0.63 15.19
C ASP A 116 5.70 0.72 14.66
N LYS A 117 4.64 0.70 13.83
CA LYS A 117 3.88 1.89 13.39
C LYS A 117 2.64 2.16 14.24
N GLY A 118 2.52 1.49 15.39
CA GLY A 118 1.45 1.70 16.38
C GLY A 118 0.09 1.11 15.99
N PHE A 119 0.01 0.18 15.04
CA PHE A 119 -1.25 -0.48 14.68
C PHE A 119 -1.49 -1.77 15.46
N THR A 120 -2.76 -2.07 15.69
CA THR A 120 -3.20 -3.37 16.22
C THR A 120 -3.28 -4.41 15.11
N SER A 121 -3.30 -5.70 15.46
CA SER A 121 -3.52 -6.79 14.49
C SER A 121 -4.84 -6.65 13.72
N LYS A 122 -5.92 -6.17 14.36
CA LYS A 122 -7.18 -5.88 13.68
C LYS A 122 -7.04 -4.79 12.61
N GLN A 123 -6.26 -3.74 12.89
CA GLN A 123 -6.02 -2.65 11.95
C GLN A 123 -5.10 -3.09 10.81
N MET A 124 -4.09 -3.91 11.10
CA MET A 124 -3.28 -4.57 10.07
C MET A 124 -4.17 -5.38 9.12
N VAL A 125 -5.02 -6.28 9.64
CA VAL A 125 -5.94 -7.08 8.82
C VAL A 125 -6.88 -6.20 7.99
N ALA A 126 -7.38 -5.09 8.56
CA ALA A 126 -8.19 -4.14 7.80
C ALA A 126 -7.38 -3.54 6.63
N LEU A 127 -6.17 -3.03 6.89
CA LEU A 127 -5.32 -2.41 5.87
C LEU A 127 -4.84 -3.40 4.80
N SER A 128 -4.60 -4.67 5.16
CA SER A 128 -4.33 -5.75 4.19
C SER A 128 -5.48 -5.93 3.19
N GLY A 129 -6.70 -5.59 3.59
CA GLY A 129 -7.86 -5.53 2.70
C GLY A 129 -7.71 -4.58 1.52
N ALA A 130 -6.72 -3.68 1.50
CA ALA A 130 -6.38 -2.90 0.30
C ALA A 130 -6.01 -3.78 -0.91
N HIS A 131 -5.58 -5.02 -0.68
CA HIS A 131 -5.32 -6.02 -1.72
C HIS A 131 -6.59 -6.56 -2.40
N THR A 132 -7.79 -6.08 -2.05
CA THR A 132 -9.01 -6.32 -2.84
C THR A 132 -8.94 -5.70 -4.25
N ILE A 133 -8.01 -4.78 -4.48
CA ILE A 133 -7.72 -4.20 -5.79
C ILE A 133 -6.23 -4.26 -6.12
N GLY A 134 -5.91 -4.12 -7.41
CA GLY A 134 -4.53 -4.03 -7.87
C GLY A 134 -3.94 -5.39 -8.24
N HIS A 135 -2.64 -5.38 -8.51
CA HIS A 135 -1.93 -6.53 -9.06
C HIS A 135 -0.57 -6.69 -8.37
N ALA A 136 -0.09 -7.93 -8.34
CA ALA A 136 1.27 -8.27 -7.95
C ALA A 136 2.03 -8.88 -9.13
N THR A 137 3.35 -8.75 -9.13
CA THR A 137 4.22 -9.40 -10.10
C THR A 137 4.48 -10.86 -9.71
N CYS A 138 4.63 -11.75 -10.68
CA CYS A 138 4.95 -13.17 -10.45
C CYS A 138 6.09 -13.36 -9.46
N ARG A 139 7.13 -12.50 -9.54
CA ARG A 139 8.29 -12.58 -8.66
C ARG A 139 7.95 -12.63 -7.17
N VAL A 140 6.89 -11.95 -6.72
CA VAL A 140 6.56 -11.85 -5.28
C VAL A 140 5.62 -12.95 -4.77
N PHE A 141 5.07 -13.79 -5.64
CA PHE A 141 4.17 -14.88 -5.24
C PHE A 141 4.53 -16.25 -5.81
N ARG A 142 5.57 -16.35 -6.67
CA ARG A 142 5.98 -17.59 -7.34
C ARG A 142 6.14 -18.79 -6.41
N ASP A 143 6.75 -18.59 -5.24
CA ASP A 143 6.97 -19.73 -4.33
C ASP A 143 5.63 -20.22 -3.77
N ARG A 144 4.68 -19.30 -3.56
CA ARG A 144 3.39 -19.64 -2.98
C ARG A 144 2.46 -20.42 -3.91
N ILE A 145 2.54 -20.23 -5.23
CA ILE A 145 1.72 -21.04 -6.16
C ILE A 145 2.08 -22.54 -6.13
N HIS A 146 3.16 -22.91 -5.43
CA HIS A 146 3.61 -24.28 -5.25
C HIS A 146 3.47 -24.80 -3.81
N ASP A 147 2.97 -23.99 -2.88
CA ASP A 147 2.87 -24.35 -1.46
C ASP A 147 1.58 -23.80 -0.79
N ASN A 148 0.84 -24.70 -0.16
CA ASN A 148 -0.33 -24.40 0.69
C ASN A 148 -1.34 -23.38 0.09
N ILE A 149 -1.76 -23.61 -1.15
CA ILE A 149 -2.71 -22.79 -1.92
C ILE A 149 -3.80 -23.70 -2.53
N ASP A 150 -5.00 -23.17 -2.75
CA ASP A 150 -6.04 -23.88 -3.53
C ASP A 150 -5.51 -24.34 -4.89
N ALA A 151 -5.72 -25.61 -5.21
CA ALA A 151 -5.09 -26.25 -6.37
C ALA A 151 -5.59 -25.66 -7.70
N SER A 152 -6.90 -25.37 -7.80
CA SER A 152 -7.48 -24.79 -9.03
C SER A 152 -7.02 -23.35 -9.22
N PHE A 153 -6.93 -22.58 -8.14
CA PHE A 153 -6.38 -21.23 -8.19
C PHE A 153 -4.90 -21.23 -8.58
N ALA A 154 -4.08 -22.11 -7.99
CA ALA A 154 -2.69 -22.27 -8.36
C ALA A 154 -2.52 -22.62 -9.84
N ASP A 155 -3.32 -23.56 -10.36
CA ASP A 155 -3.30 -23.94 -11.77
C ASP A 155 -3.62 -22.76 -12.70
N SER A 156 -4.53 -21.86 -12.30
CA SER A 156 -4.86 -20.65 -13.07
C SER A 156 -3.71 -19.67 -13.19
N LEU A 157 -2.76 -19.68 -12.24
CA LEU A 157 -1.62 -18.75 -12.19
C LEU A 157 -0.37 -19.29 -12.90
N LYS A 158 -0.23 -20.62 -13.03
CA LYS A 158 1.00 -21.28 -13.54
C LYS A 158 1.40 -20.83 -14.95
N SER A 159 0.46 -20.54 -15.84
CA SER A 159 0.79 -20.09 -17.20
C SER A 159 1.41 -18.69 -17.20
N GLY A 160 0.97 -17.82 -16.29
CA GLY A 160 1.50 -16.46 -16.12
C GLY A 160 2.72 -16.39 -15.20
N CYS A 161 2.92 -17.38 -14.33
CA CYS A 161 4.02 -17.44 -13.39
C CYS A 161 4.64 -18.85 -13.34
N PRO A 162 5.59 -19.15 -14.24
CA PRO A 162 6.30 -20.42 -14.24
C PRO A 162 7.14 -20.63 -12.96
N PRO A 163 7.45 -21.89 -12.59
CA PRO A 163 8.16 -22.22 -11.35
C PRO A 163 9.60 -21.69 -11.29
N LEU A 164 10.22 -21.44 -12.44
CA LEU A 164 11.57 -20.89 -12.54
C LEU A 164 11.52 -19.42 -12.90
N ALA A 165 12.36 -18.62 -12.23
CA ALA A 165 12.54 -17.22 -12.56
C ALA A 165 12.98 -17.05 -14.03
N GLY A 166 12.51 -15.99 -14.67
CA GLY A 166 12.77 -15.73 -16.08
C GLY A 166 12.02 -14.52 -16.63
N SER A 167 11.64 -14.58 -17.91
CA SER A 167 10.98 -13.46 -18.59
C SER A 167 9.62 -13.06 -18.00
N ASN A 168 8.98 -13.96 -17.24
CA ASN A 168 7.64 -13.76 -16.69
C ASN A 168 7.67 -13.18 -15.26
N ASP A 169 8.84 -12.82 -14.74
CA ASP A 169 8.99 -12.28 -13.38
C ASP A 169 8.16 -11.01 -13.15
N THR A 170 7.95 -10.22 -14.20
CA THR A 170 7.15 -8.99 -14.19
C THR A 170 5.70 -9.21 -14.62
N SER A 171 5.31 -10.43 -14.99
CA SER A 171 3.93 -10.75 -15.33
C SER A 171 3.01 -10.46 -14.14
N LEU A 172 1.91 -9.77 -14.41
CA LEU A 172 0.97 -9.33 -13.38
C LEU A 172 -0.15 -10.35 -13.18
N SER A 173 -0.57 -10.51 -11.94
CA SER A 173 -1.80 -11.22 -11.57
C SER A 173 -2.57 -10.38 -10.56
N PRO A 174 -3.91 -10.39 -10.62
CA PRO A 174 -4.73 -9.63 -9.69
C PRO A 174 -4.55 -10.14 -8.27
N LEU A 175 -4.45 -9.22 -7.30
CA LEU A 175 -4.39 -9.57 -5.87
C LEU A 175 -5.72 -10.19 -5.39
N ASP A 176 -6.83 -9.78 -6.01
CA ASP A 176 -8.17 -10.32 -5.80
C ASP A 176 -8.68 -10.95 -7.09
N ALA A 177 -8.81 -12.27 -7.11
CA ALA A 177 -9.27 -12.99 -8.30
C ALA A 177 -10.78 -12.86 -8.53
N ALA A 178 -11.56 -12.48 -7.51
CA ALA A 178 -13.01 -12.44 -7.57
C ALA A 178 -13.53 -11.09 -8.10
N SER A 179 -12.94 -9.99 -7.67
CA SER A 179 -13.37 -8.63 -8.03
C SER A 179 -12.21 -7.64 -8.21
N PRO A 180 -11.25 -7.90 -9.13
CA PRO A 180 -9.96 -7.20 -9.23
C PRO A 180 -10.00 -5.67 -9.43
N ALA A 181 -11.16 -5.12 -9.77
CA ALA A 181 -11.39 -3.72 -10.05
C ALA A 181 -12.41 -3.06 -9.11
N PHE A 182 -12.84 -3.74 -8.03
CA PHE A 182 -13.77 -3.20 -7.05
C PHE A 182 -13.18 -3.26 -5.65
N PHE A 183 -13.33 -2.17 -4.90
CA PHE A 183 -12.92 -2.12 -3.51
C PHE A 183 -14.02 -2.70 -2.62
N ASP A 184 -13.97 -4.01 -2.38
CA ASP A 184 -14.96 -4.74 -1.61
C ASP A 184 -14.30 -5.70 -0.60
N ASN A 185 -15.05 -6.67 -0.08
CA ASN A 185 -14.55 -7.62 0.92
C ASN A 185 -14.16 -8.98 0.34
N ALA A 186 -14.12 -9.13 -1.00
CA ALA A 186 -13.83 -10.40 -1.65
C ALA A 186 -12.41 -10.90 -1.34
N TYR A 187 -11.46 -9.99 -1.11
CA TYR A 187 -10.14 -10.30 -0.53
C TYR A 187 -10.24 -11.28 0.65
N PHE A 188 -11.10 -11.00 1.64
CA PHE A 188 -11.24 -11.86 2.82
C PHE A 188 -11.95 -13.18 2.49
N THR A 189 -12.87 -13.19 1.53
CA THR A 189 -13.49 -14.45 1.07
C THR A 189 -12.49 -15.35 0.36
N ASN A 190 -11.55 -14.77 -0.40
CA ASN A 190 -10.47 -15.50 -1.05
C ASN A 190 -9.54 -16.14 -0.01
N LEU A 191 -9.19 -15.42 1.08
CA LEU A 191 -8.36 -16.00 2.15
C LEU A 191 -9.02 -17.25 2.78
N ILE A 192 -10.33 -17.20 3.00
CA ILE A 192 -11.10 -18.34 3.54
C ILE A 192 -11.10 -19.52 2.55
N ALA A 193 -11.11 -19.24 1.25
CA ALA A 193 -11.03 -20.25 0.20
C ALA A 193 -9.59 -20.75 -0.07
N ASN A 194 -8.60 -20.32 0.73
CA ASN A 194 -7.17 -20.58 0.49
C ASN A 194 -6.65 -20.02 -0.85
N GLN A 195 -7.22 -18.88 -1.27
CA GLN A 195 -6.98 -18.18 -2.53
C GLN A 195 -6.38 -16.78 -2.31
N GLY A 196 -5.78 -16.47 -1.15
CA GLY A 196 -4.91 -15.29 -1.04
C GLY A 196 -3.78 -15.41 -2.06
N LEU A 197 -3.29 -14.32 -2.66
CA LEU A 197 -2.22 -14.43 -3.69
C LEU A 197 -0.85 -14.51 -3.02
N LEU A 198 -0.54 -13.56 -2.14
CA LEU A 198 0.76 -13.44 -1.49
C LEU A 198 0.86 -14.38 -0.29
N HIS A 199 2.10 -14.71 0.12
CA HIS A 199 2.31 -15.44 1.37
C HIS A 199 1.75 -14.66 2.55
N SER A 200 2.09 -13.38 2.68
CA SER A 200 1.57 -12.49 3.71
C SER A 200 0.04 -12.41 3.76
N ASP A 201 -0.65 -12.57 2.62
CA ASP A 201 -2.12 -12.60 2.59
C ASP A 201 -2.66 -13.85 3.29
N GLN A 202 -2.16 -15.03 2.90
CA GLN A 202 -2.66 -16.28 3.48
C GLN A 202 -2.25 -16.46 4.95
N GLN A 203 -1.18 -15.81 5.39
CA GLN A 203 -0.80 -15.80 6.81
C GLN A 203 -1.87 -15.20 7.73
N LEU A 204 -2.81 -14.42 7.19
CA LEU A 204 -3.91 -13.84 7.98
C LEU A 204 -5.02 -14.86 8.30
N PHE A 205 -5.08 -16.00 7.58
CA PHE A 205 -6.12 -17.01 7.76
C PHE A 205 -5.62 -18.45 7.57
N GLY A 206 -5.84 -19.31 8.57
CA GLY A 206 -5.47 -20.73 8.50
C GLY A 206 -5.03 -21.32 9.84
N GLY A 207 -5.74 -21.00 10.93
CA GLY A 207 -5.35 -21.34 12.30
C GLY A 207 -4.56 -20.22 13.00
N ALA A 208 -4.64 -19.00 12.47
CA ALA A 208 -3.96 -17.82 12.98
C ALA A 208 -4.77 -17.09 14.05
N SER A 209 -4.10 -16.24 14.83
CA SER A 209 -4.76 -15.35 15.81
C SER A 209 -5.66 -14.29 15.16
N THR A 210 -5.50 -14.05 13.86
CA THR A 210 -6.27 -13.10 13.04
C THR A 210 -7.49 -13.71 12.34
N ASP A 211 -7.68 -15.03 12.39
CA ASP A 211 -8.76 -15.74 11.69
C ASP A 211 -10.14 -15.12 11.96
N ALA A 212 -10.40 -14.76 13.21
CA ALA A 212 -11.66 -14.15 13.62
C ALA A 212 -11.93 -12.81 12.93
N HIS A 213 -10.90 -12.00 12.66
CA HIS A 213 -11.03 -10.73 11.94
C HIS A 213 -11.29 -10.96 10.44
N VAL A 214 -10.63 -11.94 9.82
CA VAL A 214 -10.86 -12.31 8.41
C VAL A 214 -12.29 -12.81 8.20
N VAL A 215 -12.74 -13.76 9.04
CA VAL A 215 -14.11 -14.28 9.00
C VAL A 215 -15.13 -13.17 9.20
N ASP A 216 -14.81 -12.21 10.05
CA ASP A 216 -15.69 -11.09 10.32
C ASP A 216 -15.89 -10.19 9.11
N TYR A 217 -14.79 -9.76 8.49
CA TYR A 217 -14.82 -8.91 7.30
C TYR A 217 -15.40 -9.63 6.08
N ALA A 218 -15.18 -10.94 5.94
CA ALA A 218 -15.83 -11.75 4.91
C ALA A 218 -17.36 -11.79 5.06
N LYS A 219 -17.89 -11.81 6.30
CA LYS A 219 -19.35 -11.88 6.56
C LYS A 219 -20.01 -10.51 6.67
N ARG A 220 -19.27 -9.47 7.04
CA ARG A 220 -19.78 -8.13 7.32
C ARG A 220 -19.00 -7.08 6.50
N PRO A 221 -19.28 -6.94 5.19
CA PRO A 221 -18.59 -5.98 4.33
C PRO A 221 -18.59 -4.55 4.91
N ARG A 222 -19.70 -4.11 5.50
CA ARG A 222 -19.79 -2.78 6.13
C ARG A 222 -18.85 -2.59 7.32
N ALA A 223 -18.57 -3.65 8.08
CA ALA A 223 -17.61 -3.58 9.19
C ALA A 223 -16.19 -3.40 8.66
N PHE A 224 -15.82 -4.16 7.62
CA PHE A 224 -14.56 -3.98 6.90
C PHE A 224 -14.38 -2.55 6.39
N LEU A 225 -15.34 -2.05 5.62
CA LEU A 225 -15.22 -0.72 5.00
C LEU A 225 -15.10 0.38 6.07
N ALA A 226 -15.81 0.26 7.21
CA ALA A 226 -15.71 1.20 8.32
C ALA A 226 -14.35 1.14 9.03
N ASP A 227 -13.85 -0.07 9.32
CA ASP A 227 -12.55 -0.25 9.98
C ASP A 227 -11.38 0.13 9.05
N PHE A 228 -11.50 -0.12 7.74
CA PHE A 228 -10.54 0.31 6.73
C PHE A 228 -10.44 1.84 6.68
N ALA A 229 -11.59 2.53 6.59
CA ALA A 229 -11.63 4.00 6.62
C ALA A 229 -10.98 4.57 7.89
N ALA A 230 -11.27 3.99 9.06
CA ALA A 230 -10.66 4.42 10.32
C ALA A 230 -9.15 4.15 10.36
N ALA A 231 -8.70 3.00 9.84
CA ALA A 231 -7.28 2.67 9.77
C ALA A 231 -6.52 3.57 8.78
N MET A 232 -7.13 3.94 7.66
CA MET A 232 -6.55 4.91 6.70
C MET A 232 -6.39 6.30 7.31
N VAL A 233 -7.36 6.78 8.09
CA VAL A 233 -7.22 8.06 8.83
C VAL A 233 -6.05 8.00 9.80
N LYS A 234 -5.94 6.90 10.57
CA LYS A 234 -4.81 6.71 11.49
C LYS A 234 -3.48 6.64 10.75
N MET A 235 -3.40 5.89 9.66
CA MET A 235 -2.18 5.79 8.85
C MET A 235 -1.75 7.15 8.31
N GLY A 236 -2.71 7.96 7.82
CA GLY A 236 -2.44 9.33 7.37
C GLY A 236 -1.88 10.26 8.45
N SER A 237 -1.93 9.89 9.73
CA SER A 237 -1.38 10.69 10.84
C SER A 237 0.03 10.30 11.29
N LEU A 238 0.64 9.28 10.66
CA LEU A 238 1.98 8.83 11.02
C LEU A 238 3.04 9.88 10.68
N GLY A 239 3.88 10.21 11.66
CA GLY A 239 5.09 11.02 11.47
C GLY A 239 4.88 12.34 10.71
N VAL A 240 3.68 12.92 10.76
CA VAL A 240 3.35 14.08 9.92
C VAL A 240 4.17 15.30 10.32
N ILE A 241 4.72 15.97 9.32
CA ILE A 241 5.37 17.27 9.50
C ILE A 241 4.29 18.35 9.43
N THR A 242 4.30 19.30 10.36
CA THR A 242 3.29 20.37 10.46
C THR A 242 3.91 21.73 10.80
N GLY A 243 3.12 22.80 10.69
CA GLY A 243 3.58 24.14 11.05
C GLY A 243 4.64 24.67 10.08
N THR A 244 5.77 25.09 10.62
CA THR A 244 6.92 25.64 9.86
C THR A 244 8.02 24.61 9.60
N ASP A 245 7.86 23.38 10.11
CA ASP A 245 8.79 22.30 9.81
C ASP A 245 8.46 21.76 8.41
N GLY A 246 9.48 21.52 7.59
CA GLY A 246 9.30 21.13 6.18
C GLY A 246 8.83 22.27 5.28
N GLU A 247 8.29 21.91 4.11
CA GLU A 247 7.91 22.89 3.08
C GLU A 247 6.60 22.54 2.36
N VAL A 248 6.17 23.41 1.45
CA VAL A 248 5.19 23.06 0.41
C VAL A 248 5.97 23.02 -0.89
N ARG A 249 6.30 21.82 -1.39
CA ARG A 249 7.08 21.69 -2.62
C ARG A 249 6.24 22.20 -3.79
N ALA A 250 6.82 23.01 -4.68
CA ALA A 250 6.14 23.40 -5.93
C ALA A 250 6.16 22.24 -6.96
N ASN A 251 7.14 21.35 -6.86
CA ASN A 251 7.27 20.14 -7.66
C ASN A 251 7.54 18.95 -6.73
N CYS A 252 6.67 17.95 -6.73
CA CYS A 252 6.75 16.84 -5.79
C CYS A 252 8.01 15.97 -5.93
N ARG A 253 8.74 16.08 -7.05
CA ARG A 253 9.93 15.29 -7.32
C ARG A 253 11.22 15.83 -6.72
N LYS A 254 11.21 17.06 -6.22
CA LYS A 254 12.41 17.72 -5.70
C LYS A 254 12.07 18.69 -4.58
N ILE A 255 13.03 18.90 -3.71
CA ILE A 255 12.97 19.97 -2.70
C ILE A 255 12.92 21.35 -3.38
N ASN A 256 12.34 22.36 -2.72
CA ASN A 256 12.49 23.74 -3.18
C ASN A 256 13.94 24.21 -3.01
N GLY A 257 14.34 25.22 -3.79
CA GLY A 257 15.68 25.81 -3.78
C GLY A 257 15.79 27.05 -2.91
#